data_AF-A0A6P0RA81-F1
#
_entry.id   AF-A0A6P0RA81-F1
#
_cell.length_a   1.000
_cell.length_b   1.000
_cell.length_c   1.000
_cell.angle_alpha   90.00
_cell.angle_beta   90.00
_cell.angle_gamma   90.00
#
_symmetry.space_group_name_H-M   'P 1'
#
loop_
_entity.id
_entity.type
_entity.pdbx_description
1 polymer ?
#
loop_
_entity_poly.entity_id
_entity_poly.type
_entity_poly.pdbx_seq_one_letter_code
_entity_poly.pdbx_strand_id
1 'polypeptide(L)'
;MWLQGYQLQLLCRNKSVAKEIVNKVLAIQGHTYNSKYFNNNLPEEPEKNYPTIPRKITVLGEEIEEPRYRPIADVRFQKATIWLSKWPKLITLVSTEGEILPNLANFSDSAEKG
;
A
#
# COMPACT_ATOMS: atom_id res chain seq x y z
N MET A 1 -21.48 -4.26 -18.97
CA MET A 1 -20.59 -4.99 -18.04
C MET A 1 -19.19 -4.37 -18.18
N TRP A 2 -18.68 -3.69 -17.15
CA TRP A 2 -17.37 -3.04 -17.20
C TRP A 2 -16.26 -4.10 -17.12
N LEU A 3 -15.86 -4.67 -18.25
CA LEU A 3 -15.01 -5.87 -18.30
C LEU A 3 -13.55 -5.63 -17.88
N GLN A 4 -13.06 -4.38 -17.84
CA GLN A 4 -11.66 -4.06 -17.49
C GLN A 4 -11.52 -2.75 -16.66
N GLY A 5 -12.53 -2.43 -15.85
CA GLY A 5 -12.48 -1.26 -14.96
C GLY A 5 -11.85 -1.60 -13.61
N TYR A 6 -10.59 -1.23 -13.39
CA TYR A 6 -9.96 -1.33 -12.07
C TYR A 6 -10.23 -0.06 -11.25
N GLN A 7 -10.90 -0.22 -10.11
CA GLN A 7 -11.02 0.83 -9.11
C GLN A 7 -10.05 0.52 -7.96
N LEU A 8 -8.84 1.06 -8.05
CA LEU A 8 -7.82 0.96 -7.01
C LEU A 8 -7.69 2.30 -6.28
N GLN A 9 -7.89 2.30 -4.97
CA GLN A 9 -7.60 3.44 -4.11
C GLN A 9 -6.31 3.16 -3.34
N LEU A 10 -5.21 3.74 -3.83
CA LEU A 10 -3.89 3.57 -3.23
C LEU A 10 -3.49 4.83 -2.46
N LEU A 11 -3.28 4.66 -1.15
CA LEU A 11 -2.76 5.71 -0.28
C LEU A 11 -1.23 5.65 -0.29
N CYS A 12 -0.61 6.30 -1.28
CA CYS A 12 0.84 6.32 -1.43
C CYS A 12 1.37 7.75 -1.40
N ARG A 13 2.54 7.95 -0.76
CA ARG A 13 3.24 9.25 -0.72
C ARG A 13 3.76 9.66 -2.10
N ASN A 14 4.32 8.70 -2.85
CA ASN A 14 4.98 8.95 -4.13
C ASN A 14 4.17 8.36 -5.29
N LYS A 15 3.96 9.14 -6.35
CA LYS A 15 3.31 8.69 -7.58
C LYS A 15 4.05 7.52 -8.24
N SER A 16 5.39 7.49 -8.13
CA SER A 16 6.20 6.38 -8.68
C SER A 16 5.87 5.04 -8.03
N VAL A 17 5.78 5.01 -6.70
CA VAL A 17 5.44 3.80 -5.93
C VAL A 17 4.03 3.34 -6.24
N ALA A 18 3.07 4.27 -6.37
CA ALA A 18 1.71 3.93 -6.76
C ALA A 18 1.67 3.24 -8.13
N LYS A 19 2.42 3.74 -9.12
CA LYS A 19 2.51 3.10 -10.45
C LYS A 19 3.10 1.70 -10.37
N GLU A 20 4.14 1.50 -9.57
CA GLU A 20 4.76 0.20 -9.37
C GLU A 20 3.77 -0.82 -8.78
N ILE A 21 3.00 -0.41 -7.76
CA ILE A 21 1.98 -1.26 -7.13
C ILE A 21 0.88 -1.63 -8.14
N VAL A 22 0.36 -0.64 -8.88
CA VAL A 22 -0.67 -0.91 -9.91
C VAL A 22 -0.14 -1.87 -10.97
N ASN A 23 1.10 -1.68 -11.44
CA ASN A 23 1.74 -2.57 -12.40
C ASN A 23 1.83 -4.00 -11.87
N LYS A 24 2.27 -4.19 -10.61
CA LYS A 24 2.36 -5.51 -9.99
C LYS A 24 0.99 -6.18 -9.86
N VAL A 25 -0.05 -5.43 -9.48
CA VAL A 25 -1.42 -5.97 -9.37
C VAL A 25 -1.97 -6.39 -10.73
N LEU A 26 -1.78 -5.56 -11.76
CA LEU A 26 -2.22 -5.89 -13.12
C LEU A 26 -1.43 -7.07 -13.71
N ALA A 27 -0.14 -7.18 -13.40
CA ALA A 27 0.71 -8.29 -13.83
C ALA A 27 0.24 -9.64 -13.27
N ILE A 28 -0.32 -9.68 -12.05
CA ILE A 28 -0.92 -10.91 -11.48
C ILE A 28 -2.07 -11.42 -12.37
N GLN A 29 -2.81 -10.52 -13.00
CA GLN A 29 -3.93 -10.86 -13.90
C GLN A 29 -3.53 -10.89 -15.38
N GLY A 30 -2.25 -10.67 -15.71
CA GLY A 30 -1.75 -10.62 -17.09
C GLY A 30 -2.24 -9.40 -17.89
N HIS A 31 -2.71 -8.34 -17.23
CA HIS A 31 -3.22 -7.14 -17.88
C HIS A 31 -2.15 -6.06 -18.00
N THR A 32 -2.24 -5.23 -19.05
CA THR A 32 -1.30 -4.13 -19.30
C THR A 32 -1.74 -2.84 -18.63
N TYR A 33 -0.78 -2.12 -18.06
CA TYR A 33 -1.04 -0.82 -17.45
C TYR A 33 -1.21 0.26 -18.50
N ASN A 34 -2.34 0.98 -18.43
CA ASN A 34 -2.59 2.14 -19.26
C ASN A 34 -2.55 3.43 -18.42
N SER A 35 -1.58 4.30 -18.70
CA SER A 35 -1.38 5.56 -17.99
C SER A 35 -2.55 6.54 -18.10
N LYS A 36 -3.41 6.39 -19.12
CA LYS A 36 -4.55 7.29 -19.39
C LYS A 36 -5.58 7.29 -18.25
N TYR A 37 -5.73 6.17 -17.54
CA TYR A 37 -6.72 6.02 -16.48
C TYR A 37 -6.17 6.28 -15.08
N PHE A 38 -4.88 6.66 -14.98
CA PHE A 38 -4.25 6.92 -13.70
C PHE A 38 -4.57 8.34 -13.22
N ASN A 39 -5.41 8.45 -12.19
CA ASN A 39 -5.74 9.72 -11.55
C ASN A 39 -4.98 9.88 -10.22
N ASN A 40 -4.47 11.09 -9.94
CA ASN A 40 -3.80 11.41 -8.68
C ASN A 40 -4.54 12.56 -7.96
N ASN A 41 -4.97 12.30 -6.73
CA ASN A 41 -5.60 13.31 -5.87
C ASN A 41 -4.63 13.72 -4.75
N LEU A 42 -3.49 14.30 -5.12
CA LEU A 42 -2.53 14.86 -4.15
C LEU A 42 -2.65 16.38 -4.11
N PRO A 43 -2.60 17.02 -2.93
CA PRO A 43 -2.38 18.45 -2.81
C PRO A 43 -1.01 18.81 -3.39
N GLU A 44 -0.92 19.98 -4.04
CA GLU A 44 0.32 20.47 -4.67
C GLU A 44 1.45 20.69 -3.64
N GLU A 45 1.09 21.06 -2.40
CA GLU A 45 2.02 21.21 -1.27
C GLU A 45 1.48 20.51 0.00
N PRO A 46 1.73 19.20 0.18
CA PRO A 46 1.18 18.44 1.29
C PRO A 46 1.74 18.86 2.66
N GLU A 47 2.99 19.33 2.71
CA GLU A 47 3.67 19.72 3.96
C GLU A 47 3.17 21.05 4.53
N LYS A 48 2.65 21.95 3.69
CA LYS A 48 2.02 23.20 4.15
C LYS A 48 0.59 22.98 4.65
N ASN A 49 -0.14 22.06 4.02
CA ASN A 49 -1.52 21.76 4.39
C ASN A 49 -1.62 20.88 5.65
N TYR A 50 -0.60 20.05 5.90
CA TYR A 50 -0.54 19.16 7.05
C TYR A 50 0.82 19.31 7.75
N PRO A 51 1.03 20.41 8.49
CA PRO A 51 2.30 20.67 9.13
C PRO A 51 2.59 19.61 10.20
N THR A 52 3.85 19.15 10.23
CA THR A 52 4.32 18.16 11.21
C THR A 52 4.32 18.73 12.63
N ILE A 53 4.57 20.03 12.76
CA ILE A 53 4.54 20.76 14.02
C ILE A 53 3.23 21.56 14.05
N PRO A 54 2.31 21.28 15.00
CA PRO A 54 1.05 22.01 15.09
C PRO A 54 1.31 23.48 15.45
N ARG A 55 0.47 24.38 14.92
CA ARG A 55 0.54 25.80 15.28
C ARG A 55 -0.09 26.00 16.66
N LYS A 56 0.44 26.94 17.44
CA LYS A 56 -0.20 27.39 18.67
C LYS A 56 -1.28 28.41 18.32
N ILE A 57 -2.48 28.23 18.86
CA ILE A 57 -3.58 29.19 18.76
C ILE A 57 -3.97 29.66 20.14
N THR A 58 -4.31 30.94 20.25
CA THR A 58 -4.85 31.50 21.49
C THR A 58 -6.36 31.32 21.50
N VAL A 59 -6.87 30.52 22.43
CA VAL A 59 -8.31 30.36 22.66
C VAL A 59 -8.61 30.85 24.06
N LEU A 60 -9.49 31.85 24.17
CA LEU A 60 -9.90 32.46 25.46
C LEU A 60 -8.73 32.95 26.34
N GLY A 61 -7.61 33.36 25.73
CA GLY A 61 -6.43 33.87 26.43
C GLY A 61 -5.40 32.80 26.83
N GLU A 62 -5.71 31.52 26.61
CA GLU A 62 -4.77 30.41 26.80
C GLU A 62 -4.16 30.00 25.45
N GLU A 63 -2.84 29.75 25.42
CA GLU A 63 -2.19 29.16 24.25
C GLU A 63 -2.38 27.64 24.26
N ILE A 64 -3.11 27.13 23.27
CA ILE A 64 -3.30 25.70 23.05
C ILE A 64 -2.62 25.27 21.75
N GLU A 65 -2.06 24.05 21.74
CA GLU A 65 -1.55 23.43 20.52
C GLU A 65 -2.72 22.88 19.69
N GLU A 66 -2.73 23.19 18.39
CA GLU A 66 -3.73 22.63 17.50
C GLU A 66 -3.63 21.10 17.41
N PRO A 67 -4.76 20.39 17.29
CA PRO A 67 -4.74 18.95 17.07
C PRO A 67 -4.07 18.63 15.74
N ARG A 68 -3.13 17.67 15.76
CA ARG A 68 -2.40 17.25 14.55
C ARG A 68 -3.32 16.49 13.60
N TYR A 69 -3.67 17.12 12.47
CA TYR A 69 -4.44 16.48 11.40
C TYR A 69 -3.52 15.71 10.43
N ARG A 70 -3.84 14.43 10.19
CA ARG A 70 -3.14 13.52 9.25
C ARG A 70 -1.62 13.46 9.46
N PRO A 71 -1.15 12.91 10.60
CA PRO A 71 0.28 12.73 10.84
C PRO A 71 0.91 11.91 9.71
N ILE A 72 1.99 12.44 9.13
CA ILE A 72 2.78 11.75 8.11
C ILE A 72 3.62 10.68 8.82
N ALA A 73 3.34 9.41 8.53
CA ALA A 73 4.08 8.26 9.07
C ALA A 73 4.37 7.25 7.95
N ASP A 74 5.58 6.69 7.96
CA ASP A 74 5.96 5.60 7.07
C ASP A 74 5.61 4.26 7.72
N VAL A 75 4.61 3.56 7.16
CA VAL A 75 4.18 2.25 7.65
C VAL A 75 5.01 1.16 6.97
N ARG A 76 5.60 0.26 7.77
CA ARG A 76 6.31 -0.93 7.29
C ARG A 76 5.63 -2.17 7.84
N PHE A 77 5.53 -3.23 7.01
CA PHE A 77 5.02 -4.51 7.47
C PHE A 77 6.06 -5.19 8.36
N GLN A 78 5.67 -5.51 9.60
CA GLN A 78 6.48 -6.36 10.47
C GLN A 78 6.33 -7.83 10.07
N LYS A 79 5.09 -8.27 9.83
CA LYS A 79 4.76 -9.63 9.41
C LYS A 79 3.50 -9.64 8.53
N ALA A 80 3.51 -10.48 7.49
CA ALA A 80 2.34 -10.72 6.64
C ALA A 80 2.23 -12.22 6.34
N THR A 81 1.05 -12.80 6.54
CA THR A 81 0.77 -14.22 6.30
C THR A 81 -0.53 -14.38 5.50
N ILE A 82 -0.54 -15.28 4.53
CA ILE A 82 -1.75 -15.71 3.83
C ILE A 82 -2.24 -17.01 4.46
N TRP A 83 -3.55 -17.06 4.73
CA TRP A 83 -4.27 -18.28 5.01
C TRP A 83 -5.18 -18.60 3.82
N LEU A 84 -5.05 -19.81 3.27
CA LEU A 84 -5.90 -20.30 2.19
C LEU A 84 -6.77 -21.42 2.75
N SER A 85 -8.09 -21.35 2.54
CA SER A 85 -9.06 -22.30 3.12
C SER A 85 -8.72 -23.78 2.87
N LYS A 86 -8.14 -24.11 1.71
CA LYS A 86 -7.79 -25.49 1.34
C LYS A 86 -6.36 -25.89 1.74
N TRP A 87 -5.57 -24.99 2.32
CA TRP A 87 -4.19 -25.26 2.70
C TRP A 87 -4.02 -25.17 4.22
N PRO A 88 -3.53 -26.22 4.88
CA PRO A 88 -3.39 -26.25 6.34
C PRO A 88 -2.22 -25.38 6.85
N LYS A 89 -1.26 -25.05 5.99
CA LYS A 89 -0.05 -24.28 6.36
C LYS A 89 -0.20 -22.81 5.98
N LEU A 90 0.08 -21.90 6.92
CA LEU A 90 0.15 -20.47 6.64
C LEU A 90 1.38 -20.17 5.76
N ILE A 91 1.17 -19.34 4.75
CA ILE A 91 2.23 -18.88 3.87
C ILE A 91 2.70 -17.51 4.38
N THR A 92 3.93 -17.44 4.89
CA THR A 92 4.54 -16.16 5.29
C THR A 92 5.00 -15.41 4.05
N LEU A 93 4.47 -14.21 3.85
CA LEU A 93 4.86 -13.32 2.76
C LEU A 93 6.01 -12.39 3.14
N VAL A 94 5.95 -11.83 4.35
CA VAL A 94 6.92 -10.85 4.87
C VAL A 94 7.14 -11.13 6.35
N SER A 95 8.39 -11.11 6.80
CA SER A 95 8.76 -11.14 8.22
C SER A 95 10.03 -10.32 8.44
N THR A 96 10.04 -9.44 9.44
CA THR A 96 11.24 -8.70 9.88
C THR A 96 12.25 -9.57 10.62
N GLU A 97 11.84 -10.76 11.07
CA GLU A 97 12.63 -11.66 11.93
C GLU A 97 13.60 -12.55 11.13
N GLY A 98 13.62 -12.43 9.80
CA GLY A 98 14.63 -13.06 8.98
C GLY A 98 14.49 -14.58 8.86
N GLU A 99 13.39 -15.03 8.24
CA GLU A 99 13.42 -16.20 7.35
C GLU A 99 12.46 -15.93 6.20
N ILE A 100 13.01 -15.43 5.09
CA ILE A 100 12.31 -15.50 3.81
C ILE A 100 12.33 -16.98 3.46
N LEU A 101 11.22 -17.69 3.63
CA LEU A 101 11.17 -19.08 3.20
C LEU A 101 11.56 -19.12 1.70
N PRO A 102 12.52 -19.96 1.29
CA PRO A 102 13.05 -19.98 -0.08
C PRO A 102 12.05 -20.52 -1.11
N ASN A 103 10.78 -20.67 -0.74
CA ASN A 103 9.87 -21.60 -1.40
C ASN A 103 8.83 -20.95 -2.32
N LEU A 104 9.24 -19.89 -3.04
CA LEU A 104 8.54 -19.48 -4.26
C LEU A 104 9.01 -20.27 -5.50
N ALA A 105 10.10 -21.04 -5.39
CA ALA A 105 10.61 -21.88 -6.47
C ALA A 105 9.77 -23.16 -6.72
N ASN A 106 9.10 -23.72 -5.70
CA ASN A 106 8.43 -25.01 -5.84
C ASN A 106 6.95 -24.92 -6.24
N PHE A 107 6.44 -23.74 -6.59
CA PHE A 107 5.04 -23.59 -7.03
C PHE A 107 4.84 -23.97 -8.50
N SER A 108 5.91 -24.07 -9.31
CA SER A 108 5.82 -24.54 -10.71
C SER A 108 5.65 -26.06 -10.84
N ASP A 109 6.14 -26.84 -9.88
CA ASP A 109 6.27 -28.30 -10.05
C ASP A 109 5.03 -29.10 -9.63
N SER A 110 4.00 -28.42 -9.10
CA SER A 110 2.74 -29.05 -8.66
C SER A 110 1.61 -28.93 -9.69
N ALA A 111 1.83 -28.26 -10.82
CA ALA A 111 0.82 -28.08 -11.87
C ALA A 111 0.89 -29.10 -13.02
N GLU A 112 1.92 -29.96 -13.07
CA GLU A 112 2.12 -30.93 -14.17
C GLU A 112 1.75 -32.39 -13.82
N LYS A 113 1.09 -32.64 -12.69
CA LYS A 113 0.52 -33.98 -12.40
C LYS A 113 -0.95 -33.87 -12.02
N GLY A 114 -1.78 -33.80 -13.05
CA GLY A 114 -3.24 -33.96 -13.01
C GLY A 114 -3.73 -34.39 -14.38
#